data_AF-A0A2V6URS5-F1
#
_entry.id   AF-A0A2V6URS5-F1
#
_cell.length_a   1.000
_cell.length_b   1.000
_cell.length_c   1.000
_cell.angle_alpha   90.00
_cell.angle_beta   90.00
_cell.angle_gamma   90.00
#
_symmetry.space_group_name_H-M   'P 1'
#
loop_
_entity.id
_entity.type
_entity.pdbx_description
1 polymer ?
#
loop_
_entity_poly.entity_id
_entity_poly.type
_entity_poly.pdbx_seq_one_letter_code
_entity_poly.pdbx_strand_id
1 'polypeptide(L)'
;MSLGQTAAVAGQTEAHRVRAVGSTLARLGLLAVLAAPPVRRWSLGQGLAWVYLGLLACACSLAATPAVRFYALRRGVLDQPAARKVHQRATPLLGGAAVYAAFAATVLYNFNFSLQLKGVAVGATLVVALGLMDDVLDLPAVLKLLGQVAAAGLAVGYGAILSVVPSR
;
A
#
# COMPACT_ATOMS: atom_id res chain seq x y z
N MET A 1 -20.45 -27.31 31.25
CA MET A 1 -19.92 -26.86 29.93
C MET A 1 -19.74 -28.12 29.09
N SER A 2 -20.58 -28.30 28.06
CA SER A 2 -20.81 -29.60 27.41
C SER A 2 -19.74 -29.92 26.36
N LEU A 3 -19.31 -31.19 26.27
CA LEU A 3 -18.34 -31.72 25.29
C LEU A 3 -18.69 -31.35 23.82
N GLY A 4 -19.97 -31.11 23.52
CA GLY A 4 -20.43 -30.66 22.20
C GLY A 4 -20.02 -29.21 21.85
N GLN A 5 -19.88 -28.33 22.84
CA GLN A 5 -19.45 -26.94 22.61
C GLN A 5 -17.95 -26.86 22.31
N THR A 6 -17.12 -27.69 22.94
CA THR A 6 -15.68 -27.75 22.69
C THR A 6 -15.35 -28.29 21.29
N ALA A 7 -16.09 -29.29 20.80
CA ALA A 7 -15.89 -29.83 19.45
C ALA A 7 -16.32 -28.84 18.35
N ALA A 8 -17.43 -28.12 18.55
CA ALA A 8 -17.90 -27.09 17.61
C ALA A 8 -16.93 -25.89 17.52
N VAL A 9 -16.38 -25.45 18.65
CA VAL A 9 -15.37 -24.36 18.70
C VAL A 9 -14.04 -24.80 18.06
N ALA A 10 -13.61 -26.05 18.28
CA ALA A 10 -12.41 -26.60 17.64
C ALA A 10 -12.57 -26.64 16.10
N GLY A 11 -13.70 -27.14 15.59
CA GLY A 11 -13.98 -27.19 14.15
C GLY A 11 -14.07 -25.80 13.49
N GLN A 12 -14.64 -24.81 14.18
CA GLN A 12 -14.68 -23.42 13.69
C GLN A 12 -13.28 -22.79 13.63
N THR A 13 -12.43 -23.09 14.62
CA THR A 13 -11.05 -22.58 14.68
C THR A 13 -10.19 -23.14 13.55
N GLU A 14 -10.36 -24.43 13.23
CA GLU A 14 -9.64 -25.11 12.17
C GLU A 14 -10.08 -24.63 10.77
N ALA A 15 -11.39 -24.49 10.53
CA ALA A 15 -11.93 -23.94 9.29
C ALA A 15 -11.44 -22.50 9.02
N HIS A 16 -11.34 -21.67 10.06
CA HIS A 16 -10.79 -20.32 9.95
C HIS A 16 -9.29 -20.34 9.60
N ARG A 17 -8.50 -21.25 10.20
CA ARG A 17 -7.08 -21.42 9.89
C ARG A 17 -6.86 -21.85 8.44
N VAL A 18 -7.61 -22.84 7.96
CA VAL A 18 -7.51 -23.35 6.57
C VAL A 18 -7.83 -22.25 5.55
N ARG A 19 -8.90 -21.47 5.76
CA ARG A 19 -9.26 -20.33 4.88
C ARG A 19 -8.20 -19.22 4.91
N ALA A 20 -7.65 -18.91 6.09
CA ALA A 20 -6.60 -17.91 6.24
C ALA A 20 -5.31 -18.32 5.52
N VAL A 21 -4.89 -19.58 5.66
CA VAL A 21 -3.73 -20.13 4.95
C VAL A 21 -3.96 -20.13 3.44
N GLY A 22 -5.11 -20.62 2.97
CA GLY A 22 -5.45 -20.63 1.55
C GLY A 22 -5.43 -19.25 0.90
N SER A 23 -5.99 -18.24 1.57
CA SER A 23 -5.96 -16.85 1.07
C SER A 23 -4.56 -16.24 1.05
N THR A 24 -3.69 -16.61 1.99
CA THR A 24 -2.29 -16.15 2.01
C THR A 24 -1.49 -16.79 0.88
N LEU A 25 -1.67 -18.10 0.67
CA LEU A 25 -1.04 -18.83 -0.43
C LEU A 25 -1.49 -18.29 -1.80
N ALA A 26 -2.78 -17.97 -1.96
CA ALA A 26 -3.29 -17.37 -3.20
C ALA A 26 -2.64 -16.01 -3.50
N ARG A 27 -2.48 -15.15 -2.48
CA ARG A 27 -1.83 -13.83 -2.65
C ARG A 27 -0.36 -13.96 -3.01
N LEU A 28 0.37 -14.85 -2.33
CA LEU A 28 1.78 -15.11 -2.62
C LEU A 28 1.96 -15.78 -4.00
N GLY A 29 1.04 -16.67 -4.38
CA GLY A 29 1.00 -17.28 -5.70
C GLY A 29 0.80 -16.23 -6.81
N LEU A 30 -0.16 -15.32 -6.65
CA LEU A 30 -0.37 -14.21 -7.59
C LEU A 30 0.89 -13.34 -7.73
N LEU A 31 1.51 -12.98 -6.61
CA LEU A 31 2.75 -12.20 -6.62
C LEU A 31 3.88 -12.95 -7.33
N ALA A 32 4.06 -14.25 -7.05
CA ALA A 32 5.09 -15.07 -7.67
C ALA A 32 4.88 -15.21 -9.19
N VAL A 33 3.63 -15.39 -9.64
CA VAL A 33 3.29 -15.45 -11.07
C VAL A 33 3.61 -14.12 -11.76
N LEU A 34 3.22 -12.98 -11.17
CA LEU A 34 3.52 -11.67 -11.75
C LEU A 34 5.02 -11.35 -11.72
N ALA A 35 5.75 -11.78 -10.70
CA ALA A 35 7.20 -11.61 -10.62
C ALA A 35 7.98 -12.55 -11.56
N ALA A 36 7.33 -13.55 -12.15
CA ALA A 36 7.98 -14.52 -13.01
C ALA A 36 8.63 -13.85 -14.24
N PRO A 37 9.90 -14.16 -14.57
CA PRO A 37 10.57 -13.66 -15.77
C PRO A 37 9.76 -13.76 -17.07
N PRO A 38 9.03 -14.85 -17.37
CA PRO A 38 8.25 -14.93 -18.62
C PRO A 38 7.13 -13.89 -18.68
N VAL A 39 6.39 -13.65 -17.59
CA VAL A 39 5.29 -12.67 -17.55
C VAL A 39 5.85 -11.26 -17.73
N ARG A 40 6.96 -10.95 -17.07
CA ARG A 40 7.67 -9.68 -17.24
C ARG A 40 8.13 -9.48 -18.69
N ARG A 41 8.82 -10.46 -19.28
CA ARG A 41 9.34 -10.38 -20.65
C ARG A 41 8.23 -10.22 -21.68
N TRP A 42 7.15 -10.98 -21.54
CA TRP A 42 5.98 -10.86 -22.41
C TRP A 42 5.34 -9.47 -22.32
N SER A 43 5.14 -8.96 -21.10
CA SER A 43 4.52 -7.64 -20.89
C SER A 43 5.38 -6.50 -21.45
N LEU A 44 6.70 -6.59 -21.27
CA LEU A 44 7.65 -5.62 -21.83
C LEU A 44 7.69 -5.69 -23.37
N GLY A 45 7.64 -6.89 -23.95
CA GLY A 45 7.62 -7.08 -25.40
C GLY A 45 6.38 -6.51 -26.10
N GLN A 46 5.24 -6.47 -25.40
CA GLN A 46 3.98 -5.93 -25.90
C GLN A 46 3.78 -4.43 -25.62
N GLY A 47 4.76 -3.75 -24.99
CA GLY A 47 4.62 -2.35 -24.58
C GLY A 47 3.70 -2.13 -23.35
N LEU A 48 3.27 -3.20 -22.68
CA LEU A 48 2.36 -3.17 -21.52
C LEU A 48 3.10 -3.03 -20.18
N ALA A 49 4.31 -2.46 -20.20
CA ALA A 49 5.19 -2.34 -19.04
C ALA A 49 4.50 -1.63 -17.85
N TRP A 50 3.78 -0.54 -18.11
CA TRP A 50 3.13 0.26 -17.08
C TRP A 50 1.96 -0.45 -16.40
N VAL A 51 1.15 -1.17 -17.19
CA VAL A 51 0.04 -1.99 -16.67
C VAL A 51 0.59 -3.12 -15.81
N TYR A 52 1.65 -3.79 -16.28
CA TYR A 52 2.35 -4.82 -15.54
C TYR A 52 2.87 -4.31 -14.18
N LEU A 53 3.53 -3.14 -14.15
CA LEU A 53 4.02 -2.54 -12.92
C LEU A 53 2.87 -2.18 -11.96
N GLY A 54 1.75 -1.66 -12.47
CA GLY A 54 0.57 -1.39 -11.65
C GLY A 54 0.00 -2.65 -11.00
N LEU A 55 -0.13 -3.74 -11.77
CA LEU A 55 -0.59 -5.03 -11.26
C LEU A 55 0.39 -5.64 -10.25
N LEU A 56 1.70 -5.53 -10.51
CA LEU A 56 2.72 -6.02 -9.60
C LEU A 56 2.69 -5.25 -8.27
N ALA A 57 2.59 -3.92 -8.30
CA ALA A 57 2.45 -3.10 -7.10
C ALA A 57 1.19 -3.46 -6.30
N CYS A 58 0.06 -3.70 -6.98
CA CYS A 58 -1.17 -4.16 -6.37
C CYS A 58 -1.00 -5.53 -5.67
N ALA A 59 -0.40 -6.51 -6.36
CA ALA A 59 -0.14 -7.82 -5.78
C ALA A 59 0.81 -7.76 -4.58
N CYS A 60 1.88 -6.95 -4.67
CA CYS A 60 2.78 -6.68 -3.54
C CYS A 60 2.02 -6.11 -2.34
N SER A 61 1.15 -5.12 -2.56
CA SER A 61 0.35 -4.50 -1.50
C SER A 61 -0.61 -5.51 -0.84
N LEU A 62 -1.30 -6.34 -1.63
CA LEU A 62 -2.20 -7.38 -1.12
C LEU A 62 -1.47 -8.43 -0.28
N ALA A 63 -0.24 -8.78 -0.66
CA ALA A 63 0.62 -9.67 0.11
C ALA A 63 1.17 -9.01 1.38
N ALA A 64 1.52 -7.72 1.33
CA ALA A 64 2.09 -6.96 2.46
C ALA A 64 1.04 -6.59 3.53
N THR A 65 -0.19 -6.30 3.12
CA THR A 65 -1.30 -5.87 4.00
C THR A 65 -1.48 -6.74 5.26
N PRO A 66 -1.55 -8.09 5.20
CA PRO A 66 -1.67 -8.91 6.41
C PRO A 66 -0.44 -8.82 7.33
N ALA A 67 0.77 -8.71 6.78
CA ALA A 67 1.99 -8.56 7.57
C ALA A 67 2.03 -7.21 8.29
N VAL A 68 1.67 -6.13 7.59
CA VAL A 68 1.59 -4.78 8.18
C VAL A 68 0.49 -4.70 9.23
N ARG A 69 -0.68 -5.32 8.99
CA ARG A 69 -1.74 -5.43 9.99
C ARG A 69 -1.24 -6.13 11.26
N PHE A 70 -0.53 -7.23 11.12
CA PHE A 70 0.03 -7.97 12.25
C PHE A 70 1.06 -7.14 13.02
N TYR A 71 1.92 -6.42 12.31
CA TYR A 71 2.88 -5.49 12.90
C TYR A 71 2.20 -4.35 13.66
N ALA A 72 1.19 -3.72 13.07
CA ALA A 72 0.42 -2.64 13.69
C ALA A 72 -0.27 -3.08 14.99
N LEU A 73 -0.88 -4.27 14.99
CA LEU A 73 -1.48 -4.87 16.18
C LEU A 73 -0.45 -5.15 17.28
N ARG A 74 0.74 -5.65 16.93
CA ARG A 74 1.81 -5.93 17.90
C ARG A 74 2.43 -4.68 18.50
N ARG A 75 2.57 -3.62 17.71
CA ARG A 75 3.17 -2.35 18.15
C ARG A 75 2.16 -1.39 18.77
N GLY A 76 0.87 -1.75 18.80
CA GLY A 76 -0.20 -0.88 19.32
C GLY A 76 -0.42 0.38 18.47
N VAL A 77 0.02 0.39 17.21
CA VAL A 77 -0.20 1.49 16.26
C VAL A 77 -1.62 1.37 15.70
N LEU A 78 -2.57 1.61 16.59
CA LEU A 78 -3.99 1.43 16.34
C LEU A 78 -4.70 2.75 16.57
N ASP A 79 -5.57 3.10 15.64
CA ASP A 79 -6.48 4.21 15.78
C ASP A 79 -7.59 3.82 16.75
N GLN A 80 -7.68 4.52 17.88
CA GLN A 80 -8.68 4.25 18.90
C GLN A 80 -10.03 4.87 18.51
N PRO A 81 -11.15 4.19 18.79
CA PRO A 81 -12.47 4.73 18.51
C PRO A 81 -12.72 5.99 19.34
N ALA A 82 -12.96 7.12 18.67
CA ALA A 82 -13.32 8.41 19.29
C ALA A 82 -14.78 8.76 18.97
N ALA A 83 -15.40 9.66 19.74
CA ALA A 83 -16.82 10.03 19.60
C ALA A 83 -17.23 10.56 18.21
N ARG A 84 -16.28 10.91 17.33
CA ARG A 84 -16.51 11.31 15.92
C ARG A 84 -16.22 10.20 14.89
N LYS A 85 -15.81 8.99 15.28
CA LYS A 85 -15.41 7.90 14.36
C LYS A 85 -16.50 6.83 14.26
N VAL A 86 -16.83 6.39 13.03
CA VAL A 86 -17.88 5.40 12.73
C VAL A 86 -17.49 3.97 13.18
N HIS A 87 -16.19 3.71 13.36
CA HIS A 87 -15.67 2.40 13.75
C HIS A 87 -15.64 2.27 15.27
N GLN A 88 -16.30 1.23 15.81
CA GLN A 88 -16.26 0.91 17.24
C GLN A 88 -15.06 0.01 17.64
N ARG A 89 -14.22 -0.37 16.67
CA ARG A 89 -13.04 -1.23 16.89
C ARG A 89 -11.79 -0.51 16.42
N ALA A 90 -10.70 -0.68 17.16
CA ALA A 90 -9.43 -0.04 16.83
C ALA A 90 -8.90 -0.51 15.47
N THR A 91 -8.57 0.43 14.57
CA THR A 91 -8.12 0.13 13.20
C THR A 91 -6.64 0.41 13.01
N PRO A 92 -5.88 -0.46 12.32
CA PRO A 92 -4.44 -0.27 12.13
C PRO A 92 -4.13 0.92 11.20
N LEU A 93 -3.27 1.85 11.62
CA LEU A 93 -2.94 3.09 10.89
C LEU A 93 -1.95 2.90 9.73
N LEU A 94 -1.36 1.72 9.56
CA LEU A 94 -0.24 1.51 8.64
C LEU A 94 -0.65 1.00 7.24
N GLY A 95 -1.94 1.01 6.90
CA GLY A 95 -2.42 0.53 5.60
C GLY A 95 -1.86 1.31 4.42
N GLY A 96 -1.86 2.65 4.50
CA GLY A 96 -1.29 3.53 3.46
C GLY A 96 0.21 3.32 3.26
N ALA A 97 0.95 3.09 4.35
CA ALA A 97 2.39 2.76 4.29
C ALA A 97 2.65 1.45 3.53
N ALA A 98 1.79 0.43 3.70
CA ALA A 98 1.91 -0.84 2.98
C ALA A 98 1.75 -0.64 1.46
N VAL A 99 0.74 0.14 1.06
CA VAL A 99 0.47 0.45 -0.36
C VAL A 99 1.63 1.25 -0.95
N TYR A 100 2.09 2.28 -0.26
CA TYR A 100 3.18 3.13 -0.74
C TYR A 100 4.49 2.35 -0.85
N ALA A 101 4.84 1.52 0.14
CA ALA A 101 6.04 0.69 0.09
C ALA A 101 6.01 -0.29 -1.09
N ALA A 102 4.86 -0.91 -1.36
CA ALA A 102 4.68 -1.78 -2.53
C ALA A 102 4.86 -1.02 -3.84
N PHE A 103 4.26 0.17 -3.96
CA PHE A 103 4.44 1.05 -5.12
C PHE A 103 5.91 1.45 -5.31
N ALA A 104 6.57 1.95 -4.27
CA ALA A 104 7.96 2.38 -4.31
C ALA A 104 8.89 1.23 -4.69
N ALA A 105 8.69 0.03 -4.13
CA ALA A 105 9.47 -1.16 -4.47
C ALA A 105 9.31 -1.56 -5.94
N THR A 106 8.09 -1.52 -6.48
CA THR A 106 7.84 -1.85 -7.89
C THR A 106 8.42 -0.81 -8.85
N VAL A 107 8.34 0.48 -8.51
CA VAL A 107 8.99 1.55 -9.26
C VAL A 107 10.50 1.38 -9.24
N LEU A 108 11.08 1.04 -8.08
CA LEU A 108 12.52 0.75 -7.94
C LEU A 108 12.95 -0.48 -8.76
N TYR A 109 12.15 -1.54 -8.73
CA TYR A 109 12.39 -2.78 -9.47
C TYR A 109 12.43 -2.58 -10.99
N ASN A 110 11.65 -1.63 -11.52
CA ASN A 110 11.67 -1.32 -12.95
C ASN A 110 12.99 -0.68 -13.41
N PHE A 111 13.70 0.00 -12.50
CA PHE A 111 14.97 0.69 -12.71
C PHE A 111 15.01 1.69 -13.88
N ASN A 112 13.84 2.08 -14.40
CA ASN A 112 13.68 3.05 -15.46
C ASN A 112 12.94 4.26 -14.90
N PHE A 113 13.69 5.33 -14.63
CA PHE A 113 13.18 6.55 -14.02
C PHE A 113 13.37 7.74 -14.95
N SER A 114 12.27 8.29 -15.45
CA SER A 114 12.29 9.63 -16.02
C SER A 114 12.53 10.66 -14.92
N LEU A 115 13.03 11.84 -15.29
CA LEU A 115 13.25 12.93 -14.35
C LEU A 115 11.93 13.33 -13.66
N GLN A 116 10.83 13.36 -14.42
CA GLN A 116 9.49 13.64 -13.92
C GLN A 116 9.05 12.58 -12.90
N LEU A 117 9.32 11.29 -13.17
CA LEU A 117 8.98 10.21 -12.24
C LEU A 117 9.75 10.33 -10.92
N LYS A 118 11.02 10.78 -10.96
CA LYS A 118 11.78 11.07 -9.73
C LYS A 118 11.13 12.18 -8.92
N GLY A 119 10.70 13.25 -9.57
CA GLY A 119 9.97 14.35 -8.91
C GLY A 119 8.69 13.87 -8.24
N VAL A 120 7.87 13.10 -8.97
CA VAL A 120 6.65 12.50 -8.43
C VAL A 120 6.96 11.55 -7.28
N ALA A 121 8.00 10.73 -7.38
CA ALA A 121 8.38 9.80 -6.32
C ALA A 121 8.82 10.53 -5.04
N VAL A 122 9.65 11.58 -5.15
CA VAL A 122 10.07 12.40 -4.00
C VAL A 122 8.87 13.12 -3.39
N GLY A 123 8.02 13.75 -4.20
CA GLY A 123 6.80 14.42 -3.72
C GLY A 123 5.84 13.44 -3.02
N ALA A 124 5.61 12.26 -3.61
CA ALA A 124 4.79 11.22 -2.99
C ALA A 124 5.37 10.72 -1.67
N THR A 125 6.70 10.56 -1.59
CA THR A 125 7.41 10.20 -0.34
C THR A 125 7.13 11.23 0.74
N LEU A 126 7.23 12.52 0.40
CA LEU A 126 6.99 13.61 1.34
C LEU A 126 5.54 13.63 1.84
N VAL A 127 4.57 13.47 0.94
CA VAL A 127 3.13 13.43 1.33
C VAL A 127 2.85 12.24 2.24
N VAL A 128 3.40 11.06 1.94
CA VAL A 128 3.23 9.87 2.79
C VAL A 128 3.90 10.05 4.14
N ALA A 129 5.10 10.61 4.19
CA ALA A 129 5.79 10.91 5.44
C ALA A 129 4.97 11.88 6.30
N LEU A 130 4.43 12.95 5.70
CA LEU A 130 3.56 13.90 6.40
C LEU A 130 2.28 13.25 6.90
N GLY A 131 1.65 12.39 6.12
CA GLY A 131 0.46 11.63 6.55
C GLY A 131 0.75 10.72 7.73
N LEU A 132 1.87 9.99 7.70
CA LEU A 132 2.29 9.13 8.81
C LEU A 132 2.70 9.92 10.05
N MET A 133 3.32 11.09 9.89
CA MET A 133 3.62 11.98 11.00
C MET A 133 2.35 12.56 11.61
N ASP A 134 1.37 12.92 10.78
CA ASP A 134 0.06 13.40 11.23
C ASP A 134 -0.69 12.37 12.07
N ASP A 135 -0.68 11.11 11.62
CA ASP A 135 -1.28 9.99 12.34
C ASP A 135 -0.71 9.78 13.76
N VAL A 136 0.53 10.24 14.02
CA VAL A 136 1.23 10.08 15.31
C VAL A 136 1.25 11.36 16.14
N LEU A 137 1.36 12.52 15.49
CA LEU A 137 1.64 13.81 16.14
C LEU A 137 0.45 14.79 16.10
N ASP A 138 -0.64 14.44 15.41
CA ASP A 138 -1.82 15.30 15.20
C ASP A 138 -1.43 16.70 14.70
N LEU A 139 -0.86 16.76 13.50
CA LEU A 139 -0.25 17.97 12.97
C LEU A 139 -1.31 19.05 12.70
N PRO A 140 -0.99 20.35 12.90
CA PRO A 140 -1.89 21.42 12.51
C PRO A 140 -2.10 21.45 10.99
N ALA A 141 -3.33 21.76 10.56
CA ALA A 141 -3.73 21.75 9.15
C ALA A 141 -2.82 22.60 8.24
N VAL A 142 -2.27 23.70 8.77
CA VAL A 142 -1.33 24.56 8.03
C VAL A 142 -0.05 23.84 7.66
N LEU A 143 0.54 23.03 8.56
CA LEU A 143 1.76 22.28 8.26
C LEU A 143 1.50 21.19 7.20
N LYS A 144 0.34 20.54 7.25
CA LYS A 144 -0.07 19.56 6.23
C LYS A 144 -0.16 20.21 4.86
N LEU A 145 -0.81 21.38 4.79
CA LEU A 145 -0.98 22.12 3.55
C LEU A 145 0.37 22.59 2.99
N LEU A 146 1.22 23.20 3.82
CA LEU A 146 2.56 23.64 3.40
C LEU A 146 3.39 22.47 2.86
N GLY A 147 3.32 21.32 3.52
CA GLY A 147 4.02 20.12 3.07
C GLY A 147 3.48 19.56 1.75
N GLN A 148 2.16 19.58 1.53
CA GLN A 148 1.56 19.21 0.26
C GLN A 148 1.91 20.19 -0.87
N VAL A 149 1.94 21.49 -0.58
CA VAL A 149 2.40 22.53 -1.53
C VAL A 149 3.87 22.32 -1.88
N ALA A 150 4.72 22.02 -0.91
CA ALA A 150 6.14 21.69 -1.14
C ALA A 150 6.30 20.44 -2.00
N ALA A 151 5.52 19.38 -1.74
CA ALA A 151 5.54 18.16 -2.55
C ALA A 151 5.12 18.42 -4.01
N ALA A 152 4.08 19.23 -4.22
CA ALA A 152 3.65 19.65 -5.55
C ALA A 152 4.73 20.49 -6.25
N GLY A 153 5.33 21.45 -5.54
CA GLY A 153 6.44 22.26 -6.04
C GLY A 153 7.65 21.43 -6.46
N LEU A 154 8.00 20.40 -5.69
CA LEU A 154 9.04 19.44 -6.07
C LEU A 154 8.67 18.72 -7.38
N ALA A 155 7.47 18.16 -7.49
CA ALA A 155 7.05 17.49 -8.72
C ALA A 155 7.14 18.43 -9.95
N VAL A 156 6.68 19.67 -9.82
CA VAL A 156 6.77 20.69 -10.87
C VAL A 156 8.21 21.05 -11.20
N GLY A 157 9.08 21.21 -10.19
CA GLY A 157 10.50 21.51 -10.37
C GLY A 157 11.27 20.42 -11.14
N TYR A 158 10.81 19.17 -11.06
CA TYR A 158 11.31 18.04 -11.86
C TYR A 158 10.63 17.91 -13.24
N GLY A 159 9.79 18.86 -13.62
CA GLY A 159 9.11 18.91 -14.92
C GLY A 159 7.89 18.01 -15.02
N ALA A 160 7.32 17.54 -13.90
CA ALA A 160 6.05 16.81 -13.91
C ALA A 160 4.88 17.80 -14.10
N ILE A 161 4.62 18.13 -15.37
CA ILE A 161 3.58 19.08 -15.77
C ILE A 161 2.58 18.35 -16.67
N LEU A 162 1.29 18.48 -16.36
CA LEU A 162 0.20 17.97 -17.20
C LEU A 162 -0.22 19.06 -18.18
N SER A 163 0.07 18.86 -19.47
CA SER A 163 -0.46 19.72 -20.53
C SER A 163 -1.91 19.31 -20.82
N VAL A 164 -2.85 19.93 -20.12
CA VAL A 164 -4.30 19.71 -20.33
C VAL A 164 -4.80 20.48 -21.56
N VAL A 165 -4.06 21.51 -21.98
CA VAL A 165 -4.36 22.31 -23.18
C VAL A 165 -3.51 21.80 -24.35
N PRO A 166 -4.11 21.50 -25.52
CA PRO A 166 -3.35 21.17 -26.72
C PRO A 166 -2.45 22.36 -27.09
N SER A 167 -1.13 22.14 -27.08
CA SER A 167 -0.19 23.09 -27.67
C SER A 167 -0.42 23.08 -29.19
N ARG A 168 -0.91 24.22 -29.71
CA ARG A 168 -1.17 24.44 -31.14
C ARG A 168 0.09 24.32 -31.98
#